data_AF-A0A972VHW8-F1
#
_entry.id   AF-A0A972VHW8-F1
#
_cell.length_a   1.000
_cell.length_b   1.000
_cell.length_c   1.000
_cell.angle_alpha   90.00
_cell.angle_beta   90.00
_cell.angle_gamma   90.00
#
_symmetry.space_group_name_H-M   'P 1'
#
loop_
_entity.id
_entity.type
_entity.pdbx_description
1 polymer ?
#
loop_
_entity_poly.entity_id
_entity_poly.type
_entity_poly.pdbx_seq_one_letter_code
_entity_poly.pdbx_strand_id
1 'polypeptide(L)'
;MKQLCPVVVALVGCVLVGCATHQKELALGSFVDEHVEQVKPLNTQAALVYWDAAVTGEAEKYDLYSELDLKIRKIYSDPNAFARLKSLRESGQIKDPVLSRQLDQLYNAFLSNQIEPDLLEKIVEQSTEIEKNFSTFRATVDGNKITDNQIKEILKTDTDS
;
A
#
# COMPACT_ATOMS: atom_id res chain seq x y z
N MET A 1 2.58 -55.59 24.44
CA MET A 1 2.34 -54.28 23.79
C MET A 1 2.25 -53.22 24.88
N LYS A 2 3.31 -52.43 25.10
CA LYS A 2 3.32 -51.35 26.09
C LYS A 2 2.51 -50.19 25.51
N GLN A 3 1.39 -49.85 26.13
CA GLN A 3 0.62 -48.66 25.76
C GLN A 3 1.49 -47.42 25.99
N LEU A 4 1.78 -46.66 24.94
CA LEU A 4 2.40 -45.35 25.08
C LEU A 4 1.46 -44.47 25.90
N CYS A 5 2.01 -43.88 26.97
CA CYS A 5 1.28 -43.02 27.88
C CYS A 5 0.79 -41.76 27.14
N PRO A 6 -0.50 -41.40 27.19
CA PRO A 6 -1.06 -40.26 26.45
C PRO A 6 -0.39 -38.91 26.79
N VAL A 7 0.24 -38.81 27.97
CA VAL A 7 1.03 -37.64 28.41
C VAL A 7 2.29 -37.43 27.56
N VAL A 8 2.95 -38.51 27.11
CA VAL A 8 4.17 -38.43 26.28
C VAL A 8 3.83 -38.00 24.85
N VAL A 9 2.68 -38.42 24.33
CA VAL A 9 2.18 -38.01 23.00
C VAL A 9 1.79 -36.53 22.99
N ALA A 10 1.19 -36.02 24.07
CA ALA A 10 0.81 -34.60 24.18
C ALA A 10 2.01 -33.65 24.27
N LEU A 11 3.08 -34.04 24.96
CA LEU A 11 4.30 -33.23 25.12
C LEU A 11 5.09 -33.08 23.80
N VAL A 12 5.16 -34.12 22.98
CA VAL A 12 5.81 -34.07 21.66
C VAL A 12 5.03 -33.19 20.68
N GLY A 13 3.69 -33.18 20.75
CA GLY A 13 2.85 -32.32 19.91
C GLY A 13 3.03 -30.82 20.19
N CYS A 14 3.19 -30.42 21.46
CA CYS A 14 3.40 -29.01 21.82
C CYS A 14 4.74 -28.43 21.32
N VAL A 15 5.82 -29.22 21.35
CA VAL A 15 7.15 -28.74 20.92
C VAL A 15 7.23 -28.52 19.41
N LEU A 16 6.57 -29.39 18.62
CA LEU A 16 6.57 -29.28 17.16
C LEU A 16 5.77 -28.07 16.66
N VAL A 17 4.65 -27.72 17.32
CA VAL A 17 3.82 -26.56 16.97
C VAL A 17 4.53 -25.24 17.29
N GLY A 18 5.26 -25.17 18.41
CA GLY A 18 6.06 -23.99 18.77
C GLY A 18 7.19 -23.71 17.79
N CYS A 19 7.91 -24.74 17.35
CA CYS A 19 9.02 -24.60 16.40
C CYS A 19 8.56 -24.13 15.01
N ALA A 20 7.45 -24.69 14.49
CA ALA A 20 6.87 -24.28 13.21
C ALA A 20 6.35 -22.84 13.22
N THR A 21 5.76 -22.41 14.35
CA THR A 21 5.33 -21.03 14.58
C THR A 21 6.52 -20.07 14.48
N HIS A 22 7.58 -20.35 15.22
CA HIS A 22 8.78 -19.52 15.24
C HIS A 22 9.44 -19.41 13.85
N GLN A 23 9.50 -20.50 13.10
CA GLN A 23 10.07 -20.47 11.74
C GLN A 23 9.26 -19.59 10.78
N LYS A 24 7.92 -19.62 10.86
CA LYS A 24 7.06 -18.78 10.03
C LYS A 24 7.16 -17.30 10.38
N GLU A 25 7.28 -16.97 11.67
CA GLU A 25 7.49 -15.61 12.15
C GLU A 25 8.84 -15.05 11.67
N LEU A 26 9.92 -15.83 11.73
CA LEU A 26 11.21 -15.43 11.17
C LEU A 26 11.12 -15.20 9.66
N ALA A 27 10.48 -16.11 8.93
CA ALA A 27 10.30 -15.99 7.49
C ALA A 27 9.44 -14.78 7.10
N LEU A 28 8.43 -14.42 7.91
CA LEU A 28 7.65 -13.21 7.71
C LEU A 28 8.47 -11.96 8.05
N GLY A 29 9.24 -11.98 9.13
CA GLY A 29 10.13 -10.89 9.52
C GLY A 29 11.12 -10.54 8.41
N SER A 30 11.82 -11.54 7.86
CA SER A 30 12.73 -11.30 6.73
C SER A 30 12.00 -10.75 5.50
N PHE A 31 10.79 -11.23 5.19
CA PHE A 31 10.01 -10.68 4.09
C PHE A 31 9.63 -9.20 4.34
N VAL A 32 9.26 -8.84 5.57
CA VAL A 32 8.96 -7.45 5.94
C VAL A 32 10.20 -6.57 5.76
N ASP A 33 11.37 -7.02 6.21
CA ASP A 33 12.62 -6.26 6.09
C ASP A 33 13.00 -6.03 4.62
N GLU A 34 12.98 -7.09 3.80
CA GLU A 34 13.21 -7.02 2.35
C GLU A 34 12.22 -6.07 1.66
N HIS A 35 10.93 -6.17 2.02
CA HIS A 35 9.88 -5.31 1.50
C HIS A 35 10.12 -3.83 1.84
N VAL A 36 10.48 -3.54 3.10
CA VAL A 36 10.75 -2.18 3.55
C VAL A 36 11.97 -1.62 2.85
N GLU A 37 13.04 -2.39 2.69
CA GLU A 37 14.24 -1.98 1.97
C GLU A 37 13.93 -1.60 0.52
N GLN A 38 13.09 -2.39 -0.15
CA GLN A 38 12.69 -2.16 -1.53
C GLN A 38 11.76 -0.94 -1.69
N VAL A 39 10.72 -0.82 -0.86
CA VAL A 39 9.64 0.15 -1.07
C VAL A 39 9.92 1.51 -0.43
N LYS A 40 10.66 1.57 0.69
CA LYS A 40 10.97 2.83 1.38
C LYS A 40 11.57 3.92 0.48
N PRO A 41 12.62 3.68 -0.33
CA PRO A 41 13.17 4.72 -1.18
C PRO A 41 12.16 5.19 -2.25
N LEU A 42 11.40 4.27 -2.85
CA LEU A 42 10.40 4.58 -3.86
C LEU A 42 9.26 5.42 -3.29
N ASN A 43 8.69 5.02 -2.15
CA ASN A 43 7.63 5.78 -1.47
C ASN A 43 8.10 7.17 -1.06
N THR A 44 9.34 7.28 -0.55
CA THR A 44 9.91 8.58 -0.16
C THR A 44 10.01 9.50 -1.39
N GLN A 45 10.51 8.98 -2.51
CA GLN A 45 10.63 9.75 -3.74
C GLN A 45 9.26 10.12 -4.30
N ALA A 46 8.32 9.18 -4.37
CA ALA A 46 6.97 9.41 -4.85
C ALA A 46 6.26 10.50 -4.02
N ALA A 47 6.37 10.45 -2.70
CA ALA A 47 5.78 11.45 -1.81
C ALA A 47 6.37 12.85 -2.03
N LEU A 48 7.69 12.96 -2.20
CA LEU A 48 8.36 14.24 -2.46
C LEU A 48 7.96 14.81 -3.83
N VAL A 49 7.93 13.96 -4.86
CA VAL A 49 7.53 14.38 -6.23
C VAL A 49 6.06 14.78 -6.27
N TYR A 50 5.17 14.03 -5.60
CA TYR A 50 3.76 14.39 -5.48
C TYR A 50 3.59 15.74 -4.78
N TRP A 51 4.28 15.95 -3.66
CA TRP A 51 4.23 17.23 -2.96
C TRP A 51 4.62 18.39 -3.87
N ASP A 52 5.74 18.25 -4.60
CA ASP A 52 6.21 19.24 -5.56
C ASP A 52 5.19 19.49 -6.69
N ALA A 53 4.60 18.43 -7.25
CA ALA A 53 3.55 18.52 -8.26
C ALA A 53 2.30 19.25 -7.75
N ALA A 54 1.88 18.97 -6.51
CA ALA A 54 0.69 19.54 -5.90
C ALA A 54 0.85 21.04 -5.59
N VAL A 55 2.05 21.48 -5.19
CA VAL A 55 2.30 22.88 -4.83
C VAL A 55 2.67 23.76 -6.04
N THR A 56 3.27 23.19 -7.08
CA THR A 56 3.70 23.94 -8.29
C THR A 56 2.70 23.84 -9.45
N GLY A 57 2.02 22.70 -9.58
CA GLY A 57 1.19 22.38 -10.75
C GLY A 57 1.99 21.96 -11.99
N GLU A 58 3.30 21.67 -11.87
CA GLU A 58 4.15 21.24 -12.99
C GLU A 58 3.73 19.87 -13.53
N ALA A 59 3.49 19.79 -14.84
CA ALA A 59 3.00 18.58 -15.52
C ALA A 59 4.02 17.44 -15.43
N GLU A 60 5.31 17.74 -15.60
CA GLU A 60 6.41 16.78 -15.60
C GLU A 60 6.55 16.08 -14.24
N LYS A 61 6.15 16.76 -13.16
CA LYS A 61 6.16 16.19 -11.80
C LYS A 61 5.02 15.20 -11.61
N TYR A 62 3.84 15.45 -12.18
CA TYR A 62 2.75 14.48 -12.22
C TYR A 62 3.16 13.24 -13.02
N ASP A 63 3.82 13.40 -14.16
CA ASP A 63 4.28 12.28 -14.99
C ASP A 63 5.29 11.41 -14.22
N LEU A 64 6.28 12.04 -13.56
CA LEU A 64 7.24 11.33 -12.72
C LEU A 64 6.58 10.64 -11.51
N TYR A 65 5.58 11.28 -10.89
CA TYR A 65 4.81 10.66 -9.82
C TYR A 65 4.06 9.41 -10.30
N SER A 66 3.41 9.49 -11.47
CA SER A 66 2.72 8.35 -12.11
C SER A 66 3.68 7.17 -12.32
N GLU A 67 4.88 7.44 -12.86
CA GLU A 67 5.89 6.39 -13.06
C GLU A 67 6.32 5.72 -11.74
N LEU A 68 6.47 6.50 -10.68
CA LEU A 68 6.86 5.99 -9.36
C LEU A 68 5.73 5.19 -8.71
N ASP A 69 4.48 5.67 -8.76
CA ASP A 69 3.31 4.94 -8.27
C ASP A 69 3.14 3.61 -9.02
N LEU A 70 3.31 3.62 -10.35
CA LEU A 70 3.26 2.40 -11.15
C LEU A 70 4.34 1.40 -10.74
N LYS A 71 5.58 1.85 -10.46
CA LYS A 71 6.66 0.98 -9.97
C LYS A 71 6.31 0.37 -8.60
N ILE A 72 5.76 1.17 -7.69
CA ILE A 72 5.34 0.70 -6.37
C ILE A 72 4.21 -0.34 -6.51
N ARG A 73 3.18 -0.06 -7.31
CA ARG A 73 2.07 -0.99 -7.54
C ARG A 73 2.50 -2.29 -8.21
N LYS A 74 3.49 -2.25 -9.10
CA LYS A 74 4.09 -3.45 -9.71
C LYS A 74 4.78 -4.36 -8.68
N ILE A 75 5.35 -3.80 -7.61
CA ILE A 75 5.87 -4.61 -6.49
C ILE A 75 4.72 -5.34 -5.80
N TYR A 76 3.62 -4.64 -5.52
CA TYR A 76 2.44 -5.21 -4.88
C TYR A 76 1.61 -6.14 -5.78
N SER A 77 1.86 -6.16 -7.08
CA SER A 77 1.17 -7.06 -8.03
C SER A 77 1.85 -8.44 -8.15
N ASP A 78 2.97 -8.71 -7.47
CA ASP A 78 3.63 -10.03 -7.54
C ASP A 78 2.71 -11.14 -6.99
N PRO A 79 2.26 -12.09 -7.84
CA PRO A 79 1.34 -13.14 -7.42
C PRO A 79 2.00 -14.16 -6.48
N ASN A 80 3.31 -14.35 -6.55
CA ASN A 80 4.03 -15.28 -5.69
C ASN A 80 4.18 -14.72 -4.27
N ALA A 81 4.54 -13.44 -4.17
CA ALA A 81 4.57 -12.74 -2.90
C ALA A 81 3.18 -12.71 -2.24
N PHE A 82 2.12 -12.42 -3.03
CA PHE A 82 0.75 -12.47 -2.53
C PHE A 82 0.35 -13.87 -2.05
N ALA A 83 0.65 -14.93 -2.81
CA ALA A 83 0.35 -16.31 -2.42
C ALA A 83 1.06 -16.70 -1.11
N ARG A 84 2.32 -16.27 -0.93
CA ARG A 84 3.08 -16.47 0.32
C ARG A 84 2.40 -15.79 1.50
N LEU A 85 2.03 -14.51 1.37
CA LEU A 85 1.34 -13.75 2.42
C LEU A 85 -0.03 -14.36 2.76
N LYS A 86 -0.81 -14.75 1.75
CA LYS A 86 -2.09 -15.42 1.92
C LYS A 86 -1.94 -16.73 2.71
N SER A 87 -0.97 -17.56 2.36
CA SER A 87 -0.70 -18.83 3.06
C SER A 87 -0.28 -18.62 4.53
N LEU A 88 0.59 -17.64 4.79
CA LEU A 88 0.97 -17.28 6.16
C LEU A 88 -0.25 -16.85 6.97
N ARG A 89 -1.13 -16.04 6.38
CA ARG A 89 -2.34 -15.52 7.03
C ARG A 89 -3.35 -16.63 7.33
N GLU A 90 -3.64 -17.47 6.35
CA GLU A 90 -4.57 -18.61 6.49
C GLU A 90 -4.06 -19.67 7.48
N SER A 91 -2.75 -19.77 7.67
CA SER A 91 -2.19 -20.72 8.64
C SER A 91 -2.54 -20.41 10.09
N GLY A 92 -2.84 -19.15 10.43
CA GLY A 92 -3.10 -18.73 11.82
C GLY A 92 -1.94 -18.96 12.78
N GLN A 93 -0.73 -19.19 12.26
CA GLN A 93 0.47 -19.56 13.03
C GLN A 93 1.36 -18.37 13.38
N ILE A 94 1.05 -17.15 12.94
CA ILE A 94 1.74 -15.94 13.41
C ILE A 94 1.09 -15.53 14.74
N LYS A 95 1.85 -15.59 15.83
CA LYS A 95 1.36 -15.34 17.20
C LYS A 95 1.85 -14.02 17.75
N ASP A 96 3.00 -13.53 17.29
CA ASP A 96 3.44 -12.17 17.57
C ASP A 96 2.41 -11.15 17.02
N PRO A 97 1.85 -10.28 17.89
CA PRO A 97 0.77 -9.39 17.50
C PRO A 97 1.21 -8.30 16.50
N VAL A 98 2.48 -7.88 16.52
CA VAL A 98 3.00 -6.86 15.61
C VAL A 98 3.18 -7.46 14.22
N LEU A 99 3.85 -8.61 14.11
CA LEU A 99 3.99 -9.36 12.87
C LEU A 99 2.63 -9.75 12.28
N SER A 100 1.67 -10.16 13.11
CA SER A 100 0.32 -10.45 12.65
C SER A 100 -0.34 -9.23 12.01
N ARG A 101 -0.19 -8.04 12.61
CA ARG A 101 -0.74 -6.80 12.06
C ARG A 101 -0.05 -6.40 10.76
N GLN A 102 1.27 -6.55 10.69
CA GLN A 102 2.05 -6.30 9.47
C GLN A 102 1.64 -7.24 8.34
N LEU A 103 1.42 -8.52 8.64
CA LEU A 103 0.91 -9.50 7.68
C LEU A 103 -0.44 -9.09 7.10
N ASP A 104 -1.37 -8.62 7.94
CA ASP A 104 -2.69 -8.15 7.45
C ASP A 104 -2.56 -6.91 6.56
N GLN A 105 -1.66 -5.97 6.89
CA GLN A 105 -1.42 -4.80 6.05
C GLN A 105 -0.81 -5.18 4.70
N LEU A 106 0.22 -6.03 4.70
CA LEU A 106 0.85 -6.53 3.48
C LEU A 106 -0.14 -7.33 2.64
N TYR A 107 -0.89 -8.24 3.25
CA TYR A 107 -1.92 -9.00 2.54
C TYR A 107 -2.91 -8.09 1.80
N ASN A 108 -3.43 -7.05 2.47
CA ASN A 108 -4.38 -6.12 1.86
C ASN A 108 -3.74 -5.27 0.76
N ALA A 109 -2.50 -4.81 0.97
CA ALA A 109 -1.76 -4.03 -0.02
C ALA A 109 -1.48 -4.85 -1.29
N PHE A 110 -1.09 -6.12 -1.16
CA PHE A 110 -0.92 -7.01 -2.30
C PHE A 110 -2.26 -7.37 -2.94
N LEU A 111 -3.29 -7.68 -2.15
CA LEU A 111 -4.63 -8.06 -2.62
C LEU A 111 -5.23 -7.01 -3.57
N SER A 112 -5.14 -5.73 -3.23
CA SER A 112 -5.68 -4.64 -4.06
C SER A 112 -4.98 -4.50 -5.41
N ASN A 113 -3.79 -5.09 -5.58
CA ASN A 113 -2.98 -5.01 -6.79
C ASN A 113 -2.95 -6.35 -7.57
N GLN A 114 -3.74 -7.36 -7.17
CA GLN A 114 -3.94 -8.60 -7.93
C GLN A 114 -4.96 -8.40 -9.05
N ILE A 115 -4.65 -7.51 -9.97
CA ILE A 115 -5.48 -7.15 -11.13
C ILE A 115 -4.65 -7.25 -12.41
N GLU A 116 -5.32 -7.23 -13.56
CA GLU A 116 -4.66 -7.28 -14.87
C GLU A 116 -3.67 -6.10 -15.04
N PRO A 117 -2.45 -6.32 -15.56
CA PRO A 117 -1.41 -5.28 -15.66
C PRO A 117 -1.86 -4.03 -16.40
N ASP A 118 -2.56 -4.18 -17.52
CA ASP A 118 -3.06 -3.06 -18.33
C ASP A 118 -4.12 -2.24 -17.56
N LEU A 119 -4.92 -2.92 -16.73
CA LEU A 119 -5.90 -2.25 -15.88
C LEU A 119 -5.21 -1.46 -14.76
N LEU A 120 -4.16 -2.03 -14.17
CA LEU A 120 -3.36 -1.36 -13.15
C LEU A 120 -2.72 -0.08 -13.69
N GLU A 121 -2.09 -0.16 -14.87
CA GLU A 121 -1.48 1.01 -15.54
C GLU A 121 -2.52 2.10 -15.81
N LYS A 122 -3.67 1.72 -16.39
CA LYS A 122 -4.77 2.65 -16.64
C LYS A 122 -5.29 3.32 -15.38
N ILE A 123 -5.41 2.60 -14.26
CA ILE A 123 -5.85 3.19 -12.98
C ILE A 123 -4.85 4.26 -12.51
N VAL A 124 -3.55 4.00 -12.62
CA VAL A 124 -2.51 4.95 -12.20
C VAL A 124 -2.53 6.21 -13.06
N GLU A 125 -2.60 6.04 -14.38
CA GLU A 125 -2.67 7.15 -15.34
C GLU A 125 -3.89 8.03 -15.07
N GLN A 126 -5.08 7.42 -14.97
CA GLN A 126 -6.32 8.15 -14.75
C GLN A 126 -6.37 8.84 -13.38
N SER A 127 -5.85 8.20 -12.34
CA SER A 127 -5.78 8.81 -11.00
C SER A 127 -4.86 10.03 -11.02
N THR A 128 -3.71 9.93 -11.69
CA THR A 128 -2.77 11.05 -11.81
C THR A 128 -3.34 12.19 -12.65
N GLU A 129 -4.06 11.88 -13.73
CA GLU A 129 -4.74 12.88 -14.55
C GLU A 129 -5.81 13.65 -13.75
N ILE A 130 -6.59 12.95 -12.92
CA ILE A 130 -7.58 13.57 -12.03
C ILE A 130 -6.89 14.53 -11.04
N GLU A 131 -5.82 14.09 -10.38
CA GLU A 131 -5.06 14.92 -9.43
C GLU A 131 -4.46 16.17 -10.09
N LYS A 132 -3.88 16.01 -11.28
CA LYS A 132 -3.35 17.12 -12.08
C LYS A 132 -4.43 18.12 -12.44
N ASN A 133 -5.58 17.63 -12.92
CA ASN A 133 -6.71 18.48 -13.28
C ASN A 133 -7.24 19.22 -12.05
N PHE A 134 -7.44 18.54 -10.93
CA PHE A 134 -7.91 19.14 -9.68
C PHE A 134 -6.97 20.25 -9.19
N SER A 135 -5.66 20.01 -9.19
CA SER A 135 -4.68 20.95 -8.64
C SER A 135 -4.42 22.17 -9.55
N THR A 136 -4.47 21.97 -10.87
CA THR A 136 -4.13 23.01 -11.85
C THR A 136 -5.34 23.79 -12.37
N PHE A 137 -6.56 23.29 -12.18
CA PHE A 137 -7.77 23.95 -12.65
C PHE A 137 -7.93 25.35 -12.02
N ARG A 138 -8.37 26.30 -12.84
CA ARG A 138 -8.71 27.66 -12.42
C ARG A 138 -10.07 28.01 -13.02
N ALA A 139 -11.05 28.26 -12.17
CA ALA A 139 -12.38 28.65 -12.62
C ALA A 139 -12.34 30.06 -13.22
N THR A 140 -13.19 30.32 -14.20
CA THR A 140 -13.38 31.67 -14.75
C THR A 140 -14.64 32.27 -14.14
N VAL A 141 -14.49 33.35 -13.38
CA VAL A 141 -15.59 34.14 -12.79
C VAL A 141 -15.42 35.58 -13.25
N ASP A 142 -16.45 36.14 -13.88
CA ASP A 142 -16.43 37.50 -14.48
C ASP A 142 -15.22 37.76 -15.40
N GLY A 143 -14.85 36.74 -16.17
CA GLY A 143 -13.70 36.80 -17.08
C GLY A 143 -12.32 36.63 -16.41
N ASN A 144 -12.26 36.55 -15.08
CA ASN A 144 -11.01 36.35 -14.33
C ASN A 144 -10.81 34.89 -13.95
N LYS A 145 -9.59 34.37 -14.16
CA LYS A 145 -9.19 33.06 -13.66
C LYS A 145 -8.87 33.14 -12.17
N ILE A 146 -9.57 32.37 -11.35
CA ILE A 146 -9.39 32.34 -9.90
C ILE A 146 -9.06 30.94 -9.39
N THR A 147 -8.37 30.88 -8.26
CA THR A 147 -7.98 29.65 -7.55
C THR A 147 -9.13 29.11 -6.70
N ASP A 148 -9.08 27.82 -6.35
CA ASP A 148 -10.05 27.21 -5.43
C ASP A 148 -10.11 27.93 -4.06
N ASN A 149 -8.97 28.40 -3.55
CA ASN A 149 -8.94 29.19 -2.31
C ASN A 149 -9.69 30.52 -2.46
N GLN A 150 -9.57 31.19 -3.60
CA GLN A 150 -10.34 32.41 -3.89
C GLN A 150 -11.82 32.11 -4.05
N ILE A 151 -12.19 31.02 -4.71
CA ILE A 151 -13.58 30.56 -4.81
C ILE A 151 -14.16 30.33 -3.41
N LYS A 152 -13.43 29.60 -2.55
CA LYS A 152 -13.84 29.35 -1.16
C LYS A 152 -14.00 30.62 -0.35
N GLU A 153 -13.13 31.61 -0.55
CA GLU A 153 -13.26 32.90 0.14
C GLU A 153 -14.49 33.66 -0.35
N ILE A 154 -14.72 33.73 -1.67
CA ILE A 154 -15.94 34.33 -2.25
C ILE A 154 -17.17 33.63 -1.66
N LEU A 155 -17.29 32.30 -1.77
CA LEU A 155 -18.42 31.54 -1.23
C LEU A 155 -18.65 31.72 0.27
N LYS A 156 -17.61 32.09 1.02
CA LYS A 156 -17.69 32.32 2.47
C LYS A 156 -18.15 33.74 2.80
N THR A 157 -17.72 34.72 2.01
CA THR A 157 -17.94 36.15 2.31
C THR A 157 -19.07 36.78 1.52
N ASP A 158 -19.52 36.14 0.44
CA ASP A 158 -20.54 36.69 -0.45
C ASP A 158 -21.89 36.78 0.26
N THR A 159 -22.59 37.88 -0.01
CA THR A 159 -23.90 38.21 0.55
C THR A 159 -24.94 38.48 -0.53
N ASP A 160 -24.54 38.45 -1.80
CA ASP A 160 -25.47 38.53 -2.93
C ASP A 160 -26.25 37.21 -3.06
N SER A 161 -27.57 37.28 -3.20
CA SER A 161 -28.50 36.13 -3.14
C SER A 161 -29.18 35.85 -4.47
#